data_AF-A0A6J2UGA2-F1
#
_entry.id   AF-A0A6J2UGA2-F1
#
_cell.length_a   1.000
_cell.length_b   1.000
_cell.length_c   1.000
_cell.angle_alpha   90.00
_cell.angle_beta   90.00
_cell.angle_gamma   90.00
#
_symmetry.space_group_name_H-M   'P 1'
#
loop_
_entity.id
_entity.type
_entity.pdbx_description
1 polymer ?
#
loop_
_entity_poly.entity_id
_entity_poly.type
_entity_poly.pdbx_seq_one_letter_code
_entity_poly.pdbx_strand_id
1 'polypeptide(L)'
;MALALRAARLTHSTCTNYGYYRTFQGRRWPQHNCRILFSTKTGSEQMQKSNYATQQQQATKPAGKPPQIKRNVAAEITSVGKVIYETGWDANKPKDLQKKDNISPPTSTSSATTTTATSSPQPDEKKDEQQKDKAGDCQKTKREQMRDNVQDYIFTRYFNYVKNYDKVLEKNFPKAMQLYRVFFDGVKDFFGDMKRFLKISRIANDSPQGIRALNRQELELYMQMPRDMMKVAPALIGCSLPMVGYAFFPLVFWYPRTFLTSHFWTAQQRSEFQSYYMKRRLQCNKPVFRCLQSKLKSMAGHHKHADFQCILGQIGSGFHPTPEALIDVKDIFAEGPYSLLGMSRKHVKCLLKLHGLPNSLFKRHRLHEHAFLVHYMDQAITREGGVHNLSVDALRYSCFLRGLNPTNLSNELMIEWLRKWVMVSTSIQAEHITLFLHLPILLGYNHPNNWQMIYGKSKA
;
A
#
# COMPACT_ATOMS: atom_id res chain seq x y z
N MET A 1 -7.24 16.02 -12.65
CA MET A 1 -7.89 14.84 -13.29
C MET A 1 -6.99 14.06 -14.25
N ALA A 2 -6.17 14.69 -15.11
CA ALA A 2 -5.46 14.01 -16.20
C ALA A 2 -4.62 12.76 -15.85
N LEU A 3 -4.06 12.66 -14.63
CA LEU A 3 -3.25 11.51 -14.19
C LEU A 3 -4.04 10.19 -13.99
N ALA A 4 -5.36 10.25 -13.78
CA ALA A 4 -6.17 9.04 -13.55
C ALA A 4 -6.53 8.29 -14.85
N LEU A 5 -6.58 8.99 -15.99
CA LEU A 5 -7.08 8.42 -17.26
C LEU A 5 -6.04 7.62 -18.06
N ARG A 6 -4.75 7.72 -17.71
CA ARG A 6 -3.66 7.06 -18.47
C ARG A 6 -3.44 5.59 -18.12
N ALA A 7 -4.19 5.04 -17.15
CA ALA A 7 -4.11 3.64 -16.71
C ALA A 7 -5.31 2.77 -17.15
N ALA A 8 -6.31 3.35 -17.83
CA ALA A 8 -7.61 2.70 -18.10
C ALA A 8 -7.75 2.09 -19.51
N ARG A 9 -6.72 2.15 -20.36
CA ARG A 9 -6.71 1.51 -21.70
C ARG A 9 -5.75 0.33 -21.73
N LEU A 10 -6.28 -0.88 -21.51
CA LEU A 10 -5.86 -2.20 -22.05
C LEU A 10 -6.39 -3.36 -21.15
N THR A 11 -7.71 -3.54 -21.11
CA THR A 11 -8.35 -4.73 -20.52
C THR A 11 -9.55 -5.16 -21.37
N HIS A 12 -9.31 -6.05 -22.33
CA HIS A 12 -10.36 -6.83 -22.99
C HIS A 12 -9.77 -8.18 -23.42
N SER A 13 -10.50 -9.27 -23.12
CA SER A 13 -10.19 -10.67 -23.48
C SER A 13 -8.89 -11.27 -22.85
N THR A 14 -8.83 -12.54 -22.43
CA THR A 14 -9.88 -13.59 -22.34
C THR A 14 -9.60 -14.61 -21.22
N CYS A 15 -10.69 -15.15 -20.68
CA CYS A 15 -10.94 -16.51 -20.15
C CYS A 15 -9.90 -17.36 -19.38
N THR A 16 -10.42 -17.94 -18.28
CA THR A 16 -10.25 -19.32 -17.77
C THR A 16 -8.91 -20.06 -17.85
N ASN A 17 -8.41 -20.48 -16.68
CA ASN A 17 -8.21 -21.92 -16.45
C ASN A 17 -8.26 -22.31 -14.95
N TYR A 18 -8.98 -23.38 -14.64
CA TYR A 18 -8.96 -24.07 -13.33
C TYR A 18 -8.10 -25.34 -13.48
N GLY A 19 -7.27 -25.69 -12.49
CA GLY A 19 -6.46 -26.91 -12.60
C GLY A 19 -5.61 -27.27 -11.39
N TYR A 20 -5.98 -28.40 -10.77
CA TYR A 20 -5.15 -29.37 -10.05
C TYR A 20 -3.84 -28.93 -9.37
N TYR A 21 -3.85 -28.94 -8.03
CA TYR A 21 -2.67 -29.29 -7.24
C TYR A 21 -2.66 -30.80 -6.96
N ARG A 22 -2.00 -31.59 -7.83
CA ARG A 22 -1.75 -33.02 -7.55
C ARG A 22 -0.78 -33.14 -6.37
N THR A 23 -1.10 -34.00 -5.41
CA THR A 23 -0.23 -34.37 -4.30
C THR A 23 1.00 -35.12 -4.80
N PHE A 24 2.17 -34.87 -4.19
CA PHE A 24 3.34 -35.72 -4.36
C PHE A 24 4.05 -35.87 -3.02
N GLN A 25 4.37 -37.12 -2.67
CA GLN A 25 4.95 -37.48 -1.38
C GLN A 25 6.46 -37.20 -1.32
N GLY A 26 7.02 -37.31 -0.12
CA GLY A 26 8.32 -36.74 0.21
C GLY A 26 9.53 -37.46 -0.40
N ARG A 27 10.64 -36.73 -0.48
CA ARG A 27 11.97 -37.29 -0.27
C ARG A 27 12.63 -36.55 0.89
N ARG A 28 12.98 -37.31 1.92
CA ARG A 28 13.77 -36.87 3.09
C ARG A 28 15.22 -36.74 2.62
N TRP A 29 15.91 -35.65 2.95
CA TRP A 29 17.35 -35.53 2.70
C TRP A 29 18.13 -35.92 3.97
N PRO A 30 19.35 -36.49 3.86
CA PRO A 30 20.08 -36.98 5.02
C PRO A 30 20.61 -35.85 5.90
N GLN A 31 20.63 -36.08 7.21
CA GLN A 31 21.45 -35.29 8.13
C GLN A 31 22.85 -35.89 8.14
N HIS A 32 23.87 -35.09 7.85
CA HIS A 32 25.27 -35.42 8.13
C HIS A 32 25.82 -34.46 9.19
N ASN A 33 26.72 -34.98 10.03
CA ASN A 33 27.04 -34.39 11.32
C ASN A 33 27.94 -33.15 11.21
N CYS A 34 27.46 -32.01 11.70
CA CYS A 34 28.35 -30.95 12.17
C CYS A 34 28.72 -31.26 13.64
N ARG A 35 29.90 -31.85 13.86
CA ARG A 35 30.53 -31.87 15.19
C ARG A 35 31.09 -30.48 15.47
N ILE A 36 30.62 -29.84 16.54
CA ILE A 36 31.26 -28.63 17.07
C ILE A 36 32.45 -29.07 17.91
N LEU A 37 33.63 -28.50 17.62
CA LEU A 37 34.79 -28.53 18.52
C LEU A 37 35.14 -27.09 18.87
N PHE A 38 34.86 -26.69 20.10
CA PHE A 38 35.46 -25.49 20.67
C PHE A 38 36.94 -25.77 20.95
N SER A 39 37.82 -24.85 20.53
CA SER A 39 39.22 -24.85 20.93
C SER A 39 39.59 -23.43 21.36
N THR A 40 39.75 -23.24 22.66
CA THR A 40 40.24 -21.99 23.24
C THR A 40 41.76 -21.93 23.14
N LYS A 41 42.30 -20.83 22.60
CA LYS A 41 43.68 -20.42 22.90
C LYS A 41 43.74 -18.96 23.29
N THR A 42 44.26 -18.72 24.49
CA THR A 42 44.77 -17.44 24.95
C THR A 42 46.10 -17.11 24.27
N GLY A 43 46.36 -15.83 24.02
CA GLY A 43 47.63 -15.31 23.54
C GLY A 43 47.66 -13.80 23.74
N SER A 44 48.73 -13.28 24.33
CA SER A 44 48.82 -11.92 24.86
C SER A 44 50.07 -11.20 24.39
N GLU A 45 49.92 -10.00 23.84
CA GLU A 45 50.93 -8.94 23.66
C GLU A 45 50.15 -7.72 23.09
N GLN A 46 50.18 -6.48 23.61
CA GLN A 46 51.30 -5.56 23.88
C GLN A 46 52.21 -5.31 22.65
N MET A 47 52.65 -4.09 22.33
CA MET A 47 52.12 -2.75 22.61
C MET A 47 52.88 -1.78 21.70
N GLN A 48 52.22 -0.90 20.93
CA GLN A 48 52.86 0.36 20.55
C GLN A 48 51.88 1.50 20.26
N LYS A 49 52.32 2.71 20.57
CA LYS A 49 51.59 3.97 20.39
C LYS A 49 52.19 4.72 19.19
N SER A 50 51.36 5.45 18.45
CA SER A 50 51.83 6.64 17.75
C SER A 50 50.73 7.70 17.77
N ASN A 51 51.06 8.88 18.29
CA ASN A 51 50.20 10.05 18.27
C ASN A 51 50.74 11.02 17.24
N TYR A 52 49.88 11.54 16.36
CA TYR A 52 50.09 12.86 15.78
C TYR A 52 48.77 13.62 15.75
N ALA A 53 48.82 14.86 16.20
CA ALA A 53 47.69 15.78 16.20
C ALA A 53 48.17 17.14 15.71
N THR A 54 47.46 17.71 14.74
CA THR A 54 47.60 19.12 14.34
C THR A 54 46.20 19.65 14.03
N GLN A 55 45.83 20.75 14.68
CA GLN A 55 44.60 21.48 14.34
C GLN A 55 44.86 22.42 13.16
N GLN A 56 43.84 22.63 12.33
CA GLN A 56 43.64 23.97 11.73
C GLN A 56 42.18 24.37 11.87
N GLN A 57 41.97 25.52 12.53
CA GLN A 57 40.70 26.24 12.53
C GLN A 57 40.80 27.37 11.50
N GLN A 58 39.79 27.52 10.65
CA GLN A 58 39.50 28.77 9.94
C GLN A 58 38.00 29.00 9.92
N ALA A 59 37.56 30.23 10.13
CA ALA A 59 36.15 30.60 10.19
C ALA A 59 35.91 32.04 9.71
N THR A 60 35.18 32.19 8.60
CA THR A 60 34.75 33.52 8.12
C THR A 60 33.46 33.47 7.29
N LYS A 61 32.34 33.68 7.99
CA LYS A 61 31.09 34.36 7.54
C LYS A 61 30.22 33.68 6.45
N PRO A 62 28.92 34.04 6.35
CA PRO A 62 27.92 33.24 5.62
C PRO A 62 27.47 33.85 4.28
N ALA A 63 27.03 33.00 3.35
CA ALA A 63 26.34 33.42 2.12
C ALA A 63 25.34 32.36 1.63
N GLY A 64 24.21 32.82 1.06
CA GLY A 64 23.31 32.04 0.21
C GLY A 64 22.33 31.07 0.89
N LYS A 65 21.02 31.31 0.75
CA LYS A 65 20.02 30.23 0.83
C LYS A 65 20.21 29.29 -0.38
N PRO A 66 20.33 27.97 -0.21
CA PRO A 66 20.34 27.06 -1.35
C PRO A 66 18.98 27.08 -2.07
N PRO A 67 18.94 26.91 -3.40
CA PRO A 67 17.69 26.97 -4.16
C PRO A 67 16.75 25.82 -3.77
N GLN A 68 15.46 26.12 -3.69
CA GLN A 68 14.38 25.14 -3.46
C GLN A 68 14.18 24.27 -4.71
N ILE A 69 15.08 23.32 -4.93
CA ILE A 69 14.95 22.29 -5.97
C ILE A 69 13.71 21.44 -5.63
N LYS A 70 12.64 21.62 -6.41
CA LYS A 70 11.43 20.79 -6.35
C LYS A 70 11.76 19.37 -6.82
N ARG A 71 12.24 18.54 -5.88
CA ARG A 71 12.51 17.11 -6.10
C ARG A 71 11.18 16.39 -6.29
N ASN A 72 10.81 16.13 -7.54
CA ASN A 72 9.62 15.36 -7.88
C ASN A 72 9.74 13.93 -7.31
N VAL A 73 8.96 13.59 -6.28
CA VAL A 73 8.95 12.25 -5.65
C VAL A 73 8.66 11.14 -6.68
N ALA A 74 7.89 11.46 -7.72
CA ALA A 74 7.67 10.59 -8.87
C ALA A 74 8.98 10.12 -9.53
N ALA A 75 10.04 10.93 -9.54
CA ALA A 75 11.34 10.59 -10.13
C ALA A 75 12.14 9.56 -9.30
N GLU A 76 11.94 9.47 -7.98
CA GLU A 76 12.57 8.43 -7.15
C GLU A 76 11.87 7.07 -7.39
N ILE A 77 10.54 7.09 -7.55
CA ILE A 77 9.72 5.91 -7.88
C ILE A 77 9.93 5.45 -9.34
N THR A 78 10.10 6.38 -10.29
CA THR A 78 10.47 6.04 -11.67
C THR A 78 11.96 5.85 -11.89
N SER A 79 12.85 6.17 -10.94
CA SER A 79 14.30 5.91 -11.05
C SER A 79 14.59 4.42 -11.33
N VAL A 80 13.93 3.52 -10.60
CA VAL A 80 14.02 2.07 -10.84
C VAL A 80 13.42 1.69 -12.20
N GLY A 81 12.37 2.39 -12.65
CA GLY A 81 11.84 2.24 -14.00
C GLY A 81 12.82 2.71 -15.09
N LYS A 82 13.57 3.78 -14.82
CA LYS A 82 14.57 4.38 -15.71
C LYS A 82 15.80 3.47 -15.81
N VAL A 83 16.32 2.96 -14.69
CA VAL A 83 17.37 1.92 -14.68
C VAL A 83 16.94 0.70 -15.49
N ILE A 84 15.71 0.20 -15.30
CA ILE A 84 15.16 -0.94 -16.07
C ILE A 84 15.01 -0.63 -17.58
N TYR A 85 14.88 0.65 -17.97
CA TYR A 85 14.79 1.08 -19.37
C TYR A 85 16.17 1.35 -20.00
N GLU A 86 17.15 1.76 -19.19
CA GLU A 86 18.51 2.08 -19.63
C GLU A 86 19.43 0.84 -19.63
N THR A 87 19.17 -0.17 -18.79
CA THR A 87 19.91 -1.45 -18.81
C THR A 87 19.33 -2.47 -19.80
N GLY A 88 19.47 -2.19 -21.09
CA GLY A 88 19.55 -3.22 -22.13
C GLY A 88 18.24 -3.73 -22.75
N TRP A 89 17.81 -3.08 -23.82
CA TRP A 89 17.16 -3.74 -24.97
C TRP A 89 17.79 -3.21 -26.27
N ASP A 90 19.02 -3.62 -26.53
CA ASP A 90 19.69 -3.40 -27.82
C ASP A 90 19.64 -4.69 -28.64
N ALA A 91 19.05 -4.61 -29.83
CA ALA A 91 19.10 -5.67 -30.84
C ALA A 91 19.28 -5.02 -32.22
N ASN A 92 20.46 -5.28 -32.81
CA ASN A 92 20.91 -4.92 -34.16
C ASN A 92 21.27 -3.44 -34.42
N LYS A 93 22.54 -3.24 -34.81
CA LYS A 93 23.10 -2.11 -35.58
C LYS A 93 23.69 -2.68 -36.88
N PRO A 94 23.70 -1.95 -38.01
CA PRO A 94 24.75 -0.94 -38.31
C PRO A 94 24.20 0.51 -38.34
N LYS A 95 24.98 1.59 -38.11
CA LYS A 95 25.90 2.32 -39.04
C LYS A 95 25.18 2.85 -40.30
N ASP A 96 25.32 4.12 -40.72
CA ASP A 96 26.42 5.09 -40.56
C ASP A 96 25.99 6.59 -40.51
N LEU A 97 26.96 7.51 -40.27
CA LEU A 97 27.15 8.93 -40.74
C LEU A 97 25.91 9.82 -41.09
N GLN A 98 25.75 11.14 -40.83
CA GLN A 98 26.53 12.34 -40.38
C GLN A 98 25.48 13.53 -40.25
N LYS A 99 25.64 14.82 -39.85
CA LYS A 99 26.66 15.70 -39.17
C LYS A 99 26.20 17.20 -39.21
N LYS A 100 26.46 18.02 -38.16
CA LYS A 100 26.26 19.51 -38.06
C LYS A 100 24.79 20.01 -38.18
N ASP A 101 24.37 21.25 -37.86
CA ASP A 101 24.79 22.39 -36.97
C ASP A 101 23.49 23.24 -36.73
N ASN A 102 23.10 23.69 -35.52
CA ASN A 102 23.53 24.85 -34.70
C ASN A 102 22.76 26.20 -34.97
N ILE A 103 22.64 27.07 -33.94
CA ILE A 103 22.19 28.50 -33.94
C ILE A 103 20.66 28.80 -33.82
N SER A 104 20.33 30.01 -33.31
CA SER A 104 19.04 30.51 -32.75
C SER A 104 18.54 31.84 -33.44
N PRO A 105 17.47 32.56 -33.01
CA PRO A 105 16.67 33.50 -33.84
C PRO A 105 17.17 34.98 -33.80
N PRO A 106 16.45 35.99 -34.37
CA PRO A 106 15.43 36.75 -33.57
C PRO A 106 14.29 37.54 -34.32
N THR A 107 13.37 38.13 -33.53
CA THR A 107 12.53 39.36 -33.70
C THR A 107 11.75 39.77 -34.99
N SER A 108 10.40 39.70 -34.88
CA SER A 108 9.43 40.85 -34.88
C SER A 108 8.87 41.54 -36.17
N THR A 109 7.68 42.14 -35.97
CA THR A 109 7.20 43.46 -36.51
C THR A 109 6.25 43.51 -37.74
N SER A 110 4.97 43.85 -37.47
CA SER A 110 4.04 44.64 -38.34
C SER A 110 3.54 44.04 -39.68
N SER A 111 2.45 44.48 -40.35
CA SER A 111 1.36 45.46 -40.06
C SER A 111 0.17 45.29 -41.05
N ALA A 112 -0.88 46.12 -40.89
CA ALA A 112 -1.84 46.62 -41.90
C ALA A 112 -3.18 45.85 -42.11
N THR A 113 -4.35 46.40 -41.68
CA THR A 113 -5.37 47.22 -42.42
C THR A 113 -6.34 46.35 -43.29
N THR A 114 -7.64 46.61 -43.55
CA THR A 114 -8.47 47.84 -43.49
C THR A 114 -9.99 47.56 -43.43
N THR A 115 -10.79 48.45 -42.78
CA THR A 115 -12.24 48.79 -43.04
C THR A 115 -13.35 47.70 -42.91
N THR A 116 -14.65 48.00 -42.71
CA THR A 116 -15.42 49.28 -42.69
C THR A 116 -16.64 49.26 -41.72
N ALA A 117 -16.94 50.42 -41.11
CA ALA A 117 -18.26 51.08 -40.89
C ALA A 117 -19.55 50.24 -40.58
N THR A 118 -20.21 50.42 -39.41
CA THR A 118 -21.33 51.40 -39.12
C THR A 118 -22.71 50.69 -39.18
N SER A 119 -23.83 51.03 -38.51
CA SER A 119 -24.33 52.26 -37.83
C SER A 119 -25.17 51.99 -36.54
N SER A 120 -25.70 53.07 -35.93
CA SER A 120 -26.91 53.10 -35.06
C SER A 120 -27.95 54.09 -35.67
N PRO A 121 -29.21 54.20 -35.20
CA PRO A 121 -29.52 55.10 -34.07
C PRO A 121 -30.76 54.74 -33.19
N GLN A 122 -31.00 55.57 -32.16
CA GLN A 122 -32.22 55.69 -31.33
C GLN A 122 -33.13 56.83 -31.90
N PRO A 123 -34.40 57.07 -31.45
CA PRO A 123 -34.68 57.71 -30.15
C PRO A 123 -36.03 57.35 -29.44
N ASP A 124 -36.13 57.79 -28.18
CA ASP A 124 -37.22 58.42 -27.38
C ASP A 124 -38.71 58.46 -27.87
N GLU A 125 -39.76 58.68 -27.05
CA GLU A 125 -39.88 59.31 -25.70
C GLU A 125 -41.20 58.98 -24.94
N LYS A 126 -41.27 59.35 -23.64
CA LYS A 126 -42.46 59.67 -22.78
C LYS A 126 -43.43 58.58 -22.21
N LYS A 127 -43.47 58.55 -20.85
CA LYS A 127 -44.64 58.61 -19.93
C LYS A 127 -45.63 57.42 -19.84
N ASP A 128 -46.28 57.09 -18.72
CA ASP A 128 -46.27 57.45 -17.27
C ASP A 128 -47.13 56.36 -16.53
N GLU A 129 -47.20 56.13 -15.20
CA GLU A 129 -46.57 56.69 -13.98
C GLU A 129 -46.58 55.64 -12.81
N GLN A 130 -46.01 56.00 -11.66
CA GLN A 130 -46.25 55.53 -10.26
C GLN A 130 -46.22 54.02 -9.84
N GLN A 131 -45.49 53.77 -8.75
CA GLN A 131 -45.53 52.57 -7.91
C GLN A 131 -45.31 52.96 -6.43
N LYS A 132 -45.92 52.21 -5.48
CA LYS A 132 -45.95 52.36 -3.98
C LYS A 132 -47.16 53.17 -3.46
N ASP A 133 -47.79 52.85 -2.32
CA ASP A 133 -47.47 51.89 -1.23
C ASP A 133 -48.78 51.39 -0.52
N LYS A 134 -48.69 50.30 0.27
CA LYS A 134 -49.62 49.87 1.35
C LYS A 134 -51.12 49.58 1.04
N ALA A 135 -51.38 48.37 0.55
CA ALA A 135 -52.44 47.45 1.01
C ALA A 135 -51.99 46.02 0.64
N GLY A 136 -52.43 44.91 1.23
CA GLY A 136 -53.37 44.60 2.32
C GLY A 136 -53.31 43.07 2.50
N ASP A 137 -53.88 42.50 3.57
CA ASP A 137 -53.81 41.04 3.80
C ASP A 137 -54.37 40.23 2.62
N CYS A 138 -53.51 39.45 1.96
CA CYS A 138 -53.94 38.56 0.89
C CYS A 138 -54.54 37.30 1.51
N GLN A 139 -55.85 37.32 1.68
CA GLN A 139 -56.65 36.16 2.09
C GLN A 139 -56.43 35.01 1.09
N LYS A 140 -55.43 34.14 1.38
CA LYS A 140 -55.30 32.83 0.74
C LYS A 140 -56.69 32.19 0.75
N THR A 141 -57.21 31.85 -0.43
CA THR A 141 -58.58 31.35 -0.53
C THR A 141 -58.70 30.07 0.30
N LYS A 142 -59.90 29.76 0.82
CA LYS A 142 -60.09 28.55 1.66
C LYS A 142 -59.61 27.27 0.96
N ARG A 143 -59.59 27.22 -0.38
CA ARG A 143 -59.03 26.12 -1.18
C ARG A 143 -57.50 26.03 -1.12
N GLU A 144 -56.79 27.15 -1.05
CA GLU A 144 -55.33 27.19 -0.91
C GLU A 144 -54.93 26.83 0.51
N GLN A 145 -55.59 27.40 1.53
CA GLN A 145 -55.37 26.98 2.93
C GLN A 145 -55.67 25.49 3.15
N MET A 146 -56.74 24.96 2.54
CA MET A 146 -57.01 23.51 2.57
C MET A 146 -55.94 22.69 1.84
N ARG A 147 -55.42 23.16 0.70
CA ARG A 147 -54.32 22.49 -0.01
C ARG A 147 -53.05 22.45 0.83
N ASP A 148 -52.65 23.58 1.41
CA ASP A 148 -51.44 23.68 2.24
C ASP A 148 -51.56 22.76 3.46
N ASN A 149 -52.70 22.80 4.18
CA ASN A 149 -52.95 21.93 5.33
C ASN A 149 -52.99 20.43 4.96
N VAL A 150 -53.52 20.06 3.79
CA VAL A 150 -53.51 18.67 3.30
C VAL A 150 -52.11 18.23 2.88
N GLN A 151 -51.33 19.12 2.25
CA GLN A 151 -49.93 18.86 1.94
C GLN A 151 -49.11 18.66 3.21
N ASP A 152 -49.20 19.57 4.18
CA ASP A 152 -48.52 19.43 5.48
C ASP A 152 -48.97 18.19 6.25
N TYR A 153 -50.25 17.80 6.17
CA TYR A 153 -50.72 16.53 6.76
C TYR A 153 -50.08 15.31 6.07
N ILE A 154 -50.03 15.28 4.73
CA ILE A 154 -49.42 14.20 3.96
C ILE A 154 -47.91 14.14 4.23
N PHE A 155 -47.21 15.29 4.18
CA PHE A 155 -45.79 15.38 4.50
C PHE A 155 -45.53 14.98 5.96
N THR A 156 -46.30 15.45 6.93
CA THR A 156 -46.15 15.07 8.35
C THR A 156 -46.40 13.58 8.56
N ARG A 157 -47.43 13.00 7.93
CA ARG A 157 -47.73 11.56 8.03
C ARG A 157 -46.66 10.70 7.35
N TYR A 158 -46.11 11.14 6.22
CA TYR A 158 -44.95 10.53 5.58
C TYR A 158 -43.69 10.64 6.45
N PHE A 159 -43.38 11.81 7.00
CA PHE A 159 -42.20 12.02 7.86
C PHE A 159 -42.29 11.21 9.16
N ASN A 160 -43.48 11.08 9.75
CA ASN A 160 -43.72 10.24 10.93
C ASN A 160 -43.68 8.74 10.59
N TYR A 161 -44.12 8.34 9.39
CA TYR A 161 -43.93 6.98 8.90
C TYR A 161 -42.44 6.66 8.73
N VAL A 162 -41.68 7.52 8.04
CA VAL A 162 -40.22 7.38 7.85
C VAL A 162 -39.48 7.35 9.20
N LYS A 163 -39.77 8.28 10.13
CA LYS A 163 -39.17 8.31 11.49
C LYS A 163 -39.50 7.08 12.35
N ASN A 164 -40.64 6.41 12.12
CA ASN A 164 -40.97 5.16 12.80
C ASN A 164 -40.56 3.92 11.99
N TYR A 165 -40.10 4.07 10.74
CA TYR A 165 -39.73 2.96 9.87
C TYR A 165 -38.52 2.20 10.42
N ASP A 166 -37.55 2.91 11.03
CA ASP A 166 -36.44 2.29 11.77
C ASP A 166 -36.94 1.35 12.88
N LYS A 167 -37.93 1.78 13.68
CA LYS A 167 -38.51 0.96 14.75
C LYS A 167 -39.28 -0.25 14.22
N VAL A 168 -39.92 -0.11 13.05
CA VAL A 168 -40.61 -1.22 12.37
C VAL A 168 -39.61 -2.21 11.78
N LEU A 169 -38.50 -1.76 11.19
CA LEU A 169 -37.41 -2.63 10.74
C LEU A 169 -36.70 -3.31 11.90
N GLU A 170 -36.47 -2.63 13.03
CA GLU A 170 -35.86 -3.21 14.23
C GLU A 170 -36.72 -4.34 14.81
N LYS A 171 -38.05 -4.15 14.86
CA LYS A 171 -38.99 -5.17 15.33
C LYS A 171 -39.09 -6.37 14.38
N ASN A 172 -39.12 -6.13 13.07
CA ASN A 172 -39.43 -7.18 12.09
C ASN A 172 -38.17 -7.88 11.53
N PHE A 173 -37.05 -7.18 11.41
CA PHE A 173 -35.82 -7.66 10.77
C PHE A 173 -34.54 -7.23 11.52
N PRO A 174 -34.36 -7.58 12.82
CA PRO A 174 -33.23 -7.11 13.63
C PRO A 174 -31.85 -7.45 13.04
N LYS A 175 -31.71 -8.61 12.37
CA LYS A 175 -30.46 -8.99 11.65
C LYS A 175 -30.16 -8.06 10.47
N ALA A 176 -31.17 -7.57 9.75
CA ALA A 176 -30.99 -6.62 8.66
C ALA A 176 -30.61 -5.24 9.20
N MET A 177 -31.19 -4.79 10.32
CA MET A 177 -30.82 -3.52 10.94
C MET A 177 -29.39 -3.53 11.50
N GLN A 178 -28.93 -4.65 12.08
CA GLN A 178 -27.51 -4.80 12.46
C GLN A 178 -26.56 -4.63 11.26
N LEU A 179 -26.89 -5.26 10.12
CA LEU A 179 -26.12 -5.16 8.89
C LEU A 179 -26.18 -3.74 8.28
N TYR A 180 -27.34 -3.08 8.32
CA TYR A 180 -27.53 -1.68 7.91
C TYR A 180 -26.65 -0.74 8.74
N ARG A 181 -26.69 -0.83 10.08
CA ARG A 181 -25.87 0.00 10.98
C ARG A 181 -24.37 -0.19 10.69
N VAL A 182 -23.89 -1.44 10.66
CA VAL A 182 -22.48 -1.76 10.33
C VAL A 182 -22.08 -1.23 8.95
N PHE A 183 -22.97 -1.29 7.95
CA PHE A 183 -22.71 -0.73 6.63
C PHE A 183 -22.62 0.80 6.67
N PHE A 184 -23.58 1.49 7.30
CA PHE A 184 -23.61 2.96 7.37
C PHE A 184 -22.47 3.54 8.22
N ASP A 185 -22.05 2.88 9.29
CA ASP A 185 -20.86 3.26 10.04
C ASP A 185 -19.59 3.01 9.20
N GLY A 186 -19.51 1.88 8.48
CA GLY A 186 -18.46 1.62 7.51
C GLY A 186 -18.37 2.66 6.37
N VAL A 187 -19.51 3.23 5.93
CA VAL A 187 -19.54 4.37 4.99
C VAL A 187 -18.89 5.61 5.62
N LYS A 188 -19.24 5.96 6.87
CA LYS A 188 -18.69 7.13 7.58
C LYS A 188 -17.18 6.99 7.75
N ASP A 189 -16.72 5.84 8.24
CA ASP A 189 -15.30 5.54 8.45
C ASP A 189 -14.50 5.64 7.14
N PHE A 190 -14.98 4.97 6.08
CA PHE A 190 -14.33 5.00 4.77
C PHE A 190 -14.26 6.43 4.18
N PHE A 191 -15.27 7.27 4.38
CA PHE A 191 -15.22 8.68 3.97
C PHE A 191 -14.31 9.54 4.86
N GLY A 192 -14.16 9.22 6.15
CA GLY A 192 -13.18 9.85 7.04
C GLY A 192 -11.75 9.55 6.59
N ASP A 193 -11.45 8.28 6.37
CA ASP A 193 -10.16 7.80 5.92
C ASP A 193 -9.82 8.23 4.48
N MET A 194 -10.82 8.34 3.59
CA MET A 194 -10.67 8.99 2.27
C MET A 194 -10.20 10.43 2.41
N LYS A 195 -10.85 11.23 3.27
CA LYS A 195 -10.48 12.63 3.52
C LYS A 195 -9.09 12.75 4.15
N ARG A 196 -8.73 11.84 5.06
CA ARG A 196 -7.39 11.78 5.68
C ARG A 196 -6.31 11.39 4.65
N PHE A 197 -6.57 10.39 3.82
CA PHE A 197 -5.69 9.98 2.71
C PHE A 197 -5.42 11.10 1.71
N LEU A 198 -6.44 11.89 1.34
CA LEU A 198 -6.27 13.03 0.42
C LEU A 198 -5.40 14.14 1.04
N LYS A 199 -5.53 14.40 2.36
CA LYS A 199 -4.64 15.33 3.08
C LYS A 199 -3.19 14.81 3.11
N ILE A 200 -3.00 13.55 3.50
CA ILE A 200 -1.68 12.89 3.55
C ILE A 200 -1.01 12.90 2.17
N SER A 201 -1.75 12.56 1.12
CA SER A 201 -1.22 12.53 -0.25
C SER A 201 -0.74 13.90 -0.74
N ARG A 202 -1.39 14.98 -0.28
CA ARG A 202 -0.94 16.36 -0.53
C ARG A 202 0.34 16.67 0.25
N ILE A 203 0.37 16.39 1.55
CA ILE A 203 1.56 16.61 2.40
C ILE A 203 2.78 15.81 1.88
N ALA A 204 2.58 14.56 1.44
CA ALA A 204 3.62 13.71 0.88
C ALA A 204 4.09 14.11 -0.53
N ASN A 205 3.36 14.99 -1.22
CA ASN A 205 3.75 15.61 -2.49
C ASN A 205 4.43 16.96 -2.28
N ASP A 206 3.94 17.75 -1.32
CA ASP A 206 4.34 19.13 -1.10
C ASP A 206 5.58 19.26 -0.17
N SER A 207 5.93 18.20 0.58
CA SER A 207 7.08 18.18 1.51
C SER A 207 8.39 17.69 0.88
N PRO A 208 9.56 18.26 1.24
CA PRO A 208 10.84 17.94 0.61
C PRO A 208 11.42 16.56 0.98
N GLN A 209 10.86 15.91 2.00
CA GLN A 209 11.14 14.52 2.39
C GLN A 209 10.07 13.54 1.87
N GLY A 210 8.99 14.06 1.28
CA GLY A 210 7.86 13.30 0.74
C GLY A 210 7.31 12.28 1.73
N ILE A 211 7.10 11.05 1.24
CA ILE A 211 6.53 9.92 1.98
C ILE A 211 7.34 9.61 3.27
N ARG A 212 8.65 9.90 3.34
CA ARG A 212 9.47 9.58 4.53
C ARG A 212 9.09 10.41 5.76
N ALA A 213 8.50 11.60 5.59
CA ALA A 213 8.09 12.47 6.70
C ALA A 213 6.80 12.02 7.41
N LEU A 214 6.03 11.13 6.80
CA LEU A 214 4.74 10.67 7.33
C LEU A 214 4.91 9.82 8.60
N ASN A 215 3.92 9.90 9.50
CA ASN A 215 3.85 9.03 10.67
C ASN A 215 3.40 7.60 10.28
N ARG A 216 3.66 6.57 11.10
CA ARG A 216 3.31 5.17 10.78
C ARG A 216 1.85 4.98 10.40
N GLN A 217 0.91 5.55 11.16
CA GLN A 217 -0.53 5.49 10.84
C GLN A 217 -0.85 6.08 9.46
N GLU A 218 -0.13 7.13 9.06
CA GLU A 218 -0.36 7.82 7.80
C GLU A 218 0.22 7.02 6.62
N LEU A 219 1.36 6.37 6.82
CA LEU A 219 1.93 5.40 5.89
C LEU A 219 1.03 4.17 5.71
N GLU A 220 0.50 3.62 6.80
CA GLU A 220 -0.44 2.50 6.79
C GLU A 220 -1.69 2.84 5.98
N LEU A 221 -2.28 4.01 6.24
CA LEU A 221 -3.44 4.51 5.51
C LEU A 221 -3.12 4.82 4.04
N TYR A 222 -1.96 5.42 3.75
CA TYR A 222 -1.49 5.69 2.39
C TYR A 222 -1.27 4.42 1.57
N MET A 223 -0.78 3.35 2.20
CA MET A 223 -0.63 2.03 1.57
C MET A 223 -1.97 1.32 1.34
N GLN A 224 -2.93 1.49 2.26
CA GLN A 224 -4.22 0.79 2.22
C GLN A 224 -5.25 1.46 1.30
N MET A 225 -5.50 2.77 1.45
CA MET A 225 -6.66 3.43 0.83
C MET A 225 -6.73 3.31 -0.70
N PRO A 226 -5.64 3.43 -1.49
CA PRO A 226 -5.70 3.21 -2.93
C PRO A 226 -6.18 1.80 -3.32
N ARG A 227 -5.94 0.79 -2.48
CA ARG A 227 -6.38 -0.60 -2.69
C ARG A 227 -7.86 -0.74 -2.39
N ASP A 228 -8.31 -0.14 -1.29
CA ASP A 228 -9.69 -0.19 -0.80
C ASP A 228 -10.63 0.65 -1.67
N MET A 229 -10.20 1.82 -2.14
CA MET A 229 -10.88 2.61 -3.18
C MET A 229 -11.13 1.79 -4.45
N MET A 230 -10.09 1.16 -4.99
CA MET A 230 -10.20 0.35 -6.21
C MET A 230 -11.04 -0.93 -6.02
N LYS A 231 -11.24 -1.37 -4.76
CA LYS A 231 -12.10 -2.52 -4.42
C LYS A 231 -13.58 -2.14 -4.32
N VAL A 232 -13.88 -0.97 -3.74
CA VAL A 232 -15.25 -0.46 -3.56
C VAL A 232 -15.78 0.26 -4.80
N ALA A 233 -14.92 0.84 -5.66
CA ALA A 233 -15.35 1.56 -6.85
C ALA A 233 -16.27 0.73 -7.79
N PRO A 234 -16.00 -0.56 -8.09
CA PRO A 234 -16.94 -1.40 -8.83
C PRO A 234 -18.29 -1.57 -8.11
N ALA A 235 -18.28 -1.74 -6.78
CA ALA A 235 -19.47 -1.85 -5.94
C ALA A 235 -20.36 -0.60 -6.09
N LEU A 236 -19.75 0.58 -5.96
CA LEU A 236 -20.42 1.88 -6.07
C LEU A 236 -20.99 2.11 -7.48
N ILE A 237 -20.19 1.86 -8.52
CA ILE A 237 -20.62 2.05 -9.92
C ILE A 237 -21.82 1.15 -10.25
N GLY A 238 -21.74 -0.16 -9.98
CA GLY A 238 -22.83 -1.07 -10.29
C GLY A 238 -24.12 -0.79 -9.50
N CYS A 239 -24.01 -0.37 -8.24
CA CYS A 239 -25.17 0.05 -7.44
C CYS A 239 -25.77 1.40 -7.88
N SER A 240 -24.99 2.28 -8.53
CA SER A 240 -25.47 3.60 -8.97
C SER A 240 -26.32 3.59 -10.25
N LEU A 241 -26.30 2.48 -11.01
CA LEU A 241 -26.97 2.36 -12.30
C LEU A 241 -28.42 1.89 -12.14
N PRO A 242 -29.40 2.55 -12.79
CA PRO A 242 -30.79 2.06 -12.82
C PRO A 242 -30.86 0.68 -13.51
N MET A 243 -31.85 -0.13 -13.11
CA MET A 243 -31.97 -1.57 -13.40
C MET A 243 -30.83 -2.43 -12.82
N VAL A 244 -29.57 -2.16 -13.17
CA VAL A 244 -28.40 -2.96 -12.75
C VAL A 244 -28.23 -2.98 -11.24
N GLY A 245 -28.43 -1.85 -10.56
CA GLY A 245 -28.24 -1.73 -9.11
C GLY A 245 -29.12 -2.69 -8.29
N TYR A 246 -30.32 -3.03 -8.76
CA TYR A 246 -31.21 -3.98 -8.06
C TYR A 246 -30.66 -5.41 -8.06
N ALA A 247 -29.97 -5.84 -9.12
CA ALA A 247 -29.29 -7.13 -9.16
C ALA A 247 -27.92 -7.09 -8.46
N PHE A 248 -27.26 -5.93 -8.48
CA PHE A 248 -25.90 -5.77 -7.98
C PHE A 248 -25.82 -5.60 -6.45
N PHE A 249 -26.82 -4.95 -5.84
CA PHE A 249 -26.87 -4.76 -4.39
C PHE A 249 -26.90 -6.10 -3.61
N PRO A 250 -27.76 -7.10 -3.93
CA PRO A 250 -27.66 -8.44 -3.35
C PRO A 250 -26.29 -9.11 -3.54
N LEU A 251 -25.66 -8.94 -4.72
CA LEU A 251 -24.36 -9.53 -5.03
C LEU A 251 -23.24 -8.99 -4.12
N VAL A 252 -23.28 -7.71 -3.76
CA VAL A 252 -22.32 -7.08 -2.84
C VAL A 252 -22.41 -7.69 -1.44
N PHE A 253 -23.63 -7.93 -0.93
CA PHE A 253 -23.84 -8.58 0.38
C PHE A 253 -23.56 -10.09 0.37
N TRP A 254 -23.73 -10.77 -0.77
CA TRP A 254 -23.38 -12.19 -0.92
C TRP A 254 -21.86 -12.41 -1.03
N TYR A 255 -21.11 -11.45 -1.59
CA TYR A 255 -19.66 -11.53 -1.78
C TYR A 255 -18.88 -10.39 -1.07
N PRO A 256 -19.02 -10.22 0.26
CA PRO A 256 -18.43 -9.09 0.99
C PRO A 256 -16.90 -9.10 0.96
N ARG A 257 -16.26 -10.27 0.84
CA ARG A 257 -14.80 -10.38 0.65
C ARG A 257 -14.30 -9.78 -0.67
N THR A 258 -15.15 -9.70 -1.69
CA THR A 258 -14.81 -9.26 -3.04
C THR A 258 -15.08 -7.77 -3.22
N PHE A 259 -16.28 -7.32 -2.87
CA PHE A 259 -16.74 -5.95 -3.15
C PHE A 259 -16.56 -4.98 -1.97
N LEU A 260 -16.54 -5.47 -0.73
CA LEU A 260 -16.44 -4.63 0.47
C LEU A 260 -15.04 -4.69 1.10
N THR A 261 -14.69 -3.64 1.82
CA THR A 261 -13.44 -3.48 2.59
C THR A 261 -13.71 -3.64 4.09
N SER A 262 -12.66 -3.61 4.92
CA SER A 262 -12.76 -3.88 6.37
C SER A 262 -13.70 -2.97 7.15
N HIS A 263 -14.01 -1.77 6.64
CA HIS A 263 -14.95 -0.83 7.24
C HIS A 263 -16.38 -1.41 7.30
N PHE A 264 -16.82 -2.07 6.23
CA PHE A 264 -18.19 -2.57 6.06
C PHE A 264 -18.40 -4.02 6.55
N TRP A 265 -17.39 -4.64 7.16
CA TRP A 265 -17.44 -6.02 7.65
C TRP A 265 -17.80 -6.06 9.14
N THR A 266 -18.61 -7.04 9.55
CA THR A 266 -18.86 -7.27 10.99
C THR A 266 -17.58 -7.69 11.71
N ALA A 267 -17.52 -7.56 13.04
CA ALA A 267 -16.35 -7.98 13.83
C ALA A 267 -15.98 -9.46 13.61
N GLN A 268 -16.98 -10.34 13.52
CA GLN A 268 -16.80 -11.75 13.16
C GLN A 268 -16.19 -11.90 11.74
N GLN A 269 -16.80 -11.28 10.73
CA GLN A 269 -16.30 -11.32 9.35
C GLN A 269 -14.86 -10.80 9.25
N ARG A 270 -14.52 -9.72 9.97
CA ARG A 270 -13.14 -9.20 10.03
C ARG A 270 -12.16 -10.28 10.52
N SER A 271 -12.47 -10.97 11.61
CA SER A 271 -11.62 -12.05 12.18
C SER A 271 -11.50 -13.26 11.23
N GLU A 272 -12.63 -13.75 10.70
CA GLU A 272 -12.67 -14.86 9.75
C GLU A 272 -11.87 -14.55 8.47
N PHE A 273 -12.07 -13.36 7.90
CA PHE A 273 -11.44 -12.97 6.65
C PHE A 273 -9.95 -12.68 6.83
N GLN A 274 -9.54 -12.03 7.93
CA GLN A 274 -8.13 -11.89 8.31
C GLN A 274 -7.46 -13.27 8.41
N SER A 275 -8.07 -14.21 9.14
CA SER A 275 -7.57 -15.59 9.28
C SER A 275 -7.45 -16.30 7.93
N TYR A 276 -8.44 -16.17 7.05
CA TYR A 276 -8.42 -16.69 5.68
C TYR A 276 -7.27 -16.11 4.84
N TYR A 277 -7.09 -14.79 4.82
CA TYR A 277 -6.02 -14.15 4.07
C TYR A 277 -4.63 -14.50 4.64
N MET A 278 -4.49 -14.54 5.96
CA MET A 278 -3.26 -14.88 6.66
C MET A 278 -2.84 -16.32 6.36
N LYS A 279 -3.77 -17.30 6.46
CA LYS A 279 -3.51 -18.70 6.07
C LYS A 279 -3.09 -18.83 4.60
N ARG A 280 -3.72 -18.07 3.69
CA ARG A 280 -3.38 -18.05 2.26
C ARG A 280 -2.00 -17.44 1.97
N ARG A 281 -1.56 -16.46 2.76
CA ARG A 281 -0.20 -15.89 2.71
C ARG A 281 0.83 -16.92 3.19
N LEU A 282 0.63 -17.51 4.37
CA LEU A 282 1.58 -18.46 4.96
C LEU A 282 1.78 -19.75 4.14
N GLN A 283 0.76 -20.20 3.42
CA GLN A 283 0.88 -21.29 2.44
C GLN A 283 1.96 -21.04 1.36
N CYS A 284 2.32 -19.78 1.11
CA CYS A 284 3.36 -19.40 0.15
C CYS A 284 4.78 -19.44 0.74
N ASN A 285 4.93 -19.60 2.06
CA ASN A 285 6.25 -19.59 2.71
C ASN A 285 7.14 -20.74 2.22
N LYS A 286 6.62 -21.98 2.22
CA LYS A 286 7.34 -23.17 1.74
C LYS A 286 7.79 -23.02 0.28
N PRO A 287 6.96 -22.55 -0.68
CA PRO A 287 7.41 -22.17 -2.01
C PRO A 287 8.55 -21.14 -2.07
N VAL A 288 8.49 -20.05 -1.28
CA VAL A 288 9.56 -19.02 -1.25
C VAL A 288 10.86 -19.62 -0.70
N PHE A 289 10.81 -20.31 0.43
CA PHE A 289 11.97 -20.99 1.03
C PHE A 289 12.63 -21.98 0.07
N ARG A 290 11.85 -22.74 -0.71
CA ARG A 290 12.39 -23.64 -1.74
C ARG A 290 12.98 -22.90 -2.93
N CYS A 291 12.49 -21.70 -3.28
CA CYS A 291 13.16 -20.84 -4.26
C CYS A 291 14.51 -20.32 -3.74
N LEU A 292 14.59 -19.88 -2.48
CA LEU A 292 15.87 -19.50 -1.84
C LEU A 292 16.90 -20.64 -1.91
N GLN A 293 16.53 -21.82 -1.40
CA GLN A 293 17.39 -23.01 -1.44
C GLN A 293 17.81 -23.41 -2.87
N SER A 294 16.91 -23.32 -3.85
CA SER A 294 17.20 -23.70 -5.25
C SER A 294 18.25 -22.81 -5.94
N LYS A 295 18.55 -21.64 -5.37
CA LYS A 295 19.50 -20.68 -5.92
C LYS A 295 20.81 -20.53 -5.13
N LEU A 296 20.91 -21.18 -3.96
CA LEU A 296 22.10 -21.11 -3.11
C LEU A 296 23.38 -21.50 -3.86
N LYS A 297 23.34 -22.60 -4.61
CA LYS A 297 24.48 -23.08 -5.43
C LYS A 297 24.98 -22.08 -6.47
N SER A 298 24.16 -21.11 -6.88
CA SER A 298 24.59 -20.04 -7.81
C SER A 298 25.43 -18.95 -7.13
N MET A 299 25.48 -18.91 -5.79
CA MET A 299 26.25 -17.96 -4.99
C MET A 299 27.52 -18.56 -4.40
N ALA A 300 27.99 -19.72 -4.88
CA ALA A 300 29.12 -20.45 -4.28
C ALA A 300 30.44 -19.66 -4.22
N GLY A 301 30.62 -18.63 -5.06
CA GLY A 301 31.77 -17.72 -5.04
C GLY A 301 31.60 -16.48 -4.15
N HIS A 302 30.43 -16.23 -3.57
CA HIS A 302 30.20 -15.08 -2.70
C HIS A 302 30.69 -15.37 -1.27
N HIS A 303 31.45 -14.46 -0.68
CA HIS A 303 32.12 -14.66 0.61
C HIS A 303 31.17 -15.12 1.76
N LYS A 304 29.96 -14.55 1.85
CA LYS A 304 28.90 -14.95 2.81
C LYS A 304 28.14 -16.26 2.48
N HIS A 305 28.54 -17.02 1.45
CA HIS A 305 27.80 -18.22 1.02
C HIS A 305 27.63 -19.27 2.12
N ALA A 306 28.69 -19.53 2.89
CA ALA A 306 28.65 -20.50 3.99
C ALA A 306 27.68 -20.06 5.10
N ASP A 307 27.71 -18.79 5.49
CA ASP A 307 26.83 -18.19 6.51
C ASP A 307 25.36 -18.32 6.09
N PHE A 308 25.06 -17.95 4.83
CA PHE A 308 23.69 -18.05 4.30
C PHE A 308 23.24 -19.50 4.08
N GLN A 309 24.15 -20.42 3.74
CA GLN A 309 23.88 -21.86 3.74
C GLN A 309 23.52 -22.36 5.15
N CYS A 310 24.22 -21.89 6.19
CA CYS A 310 23.91 -22.21 7.59
C CYS A 310 22.52 -21.69 7.98
N ILE A 311 22.19 -20.43 7.65
CA ILE A 311 20.88 -19.82 7.90
C ILE A 311 19.73 -20.60 7.22
N LEU A 312 19.89 -20.99 5.95
CA LEU A 312 18.92 -21.84 5.25
C LEU A 312 18.86 -23.26 5.83
N GLY A 313 19.92 -23.75 6.47
CA GLY A 313 19.99 -25.00 7.24
C GLY A 313 19.23 -24.93 8.57
N GLN A 314 19.39 -23.85 9.34
CA GLN A 314 18.65 -23.58 10.58
C GLN A 314 17.15 -23.54 10.31
N ILE A 315 16.73 -22.75 9.31
CA ILE A 315 15.32 -22.64 8.89
C ILE A 315 14.79 -23.98 8.38
N GLY A 316 15.64 -24.78 7.70
CA GLY A 316 15.30 -26.14 7.26
C GLY A 316 15.14 -27.15 8.41
N SER A 317 15.78 -26.89 9.55
CA SER A 317 15.79 -27.73 10.76
C SER A 317 14.74 -27.34 11.80
N GLY A 318 13.96 -26.28 11.56
CA GLY A 318 12.90 -25.80 12.48
C GLY A 318 13.31 -24.61 13.37
N PHE A 319 14.55 -24.15 13.31
CA PHE A 319 15.03 -22.97 14.05
C PHE A 319 14.85 -21.68 13.25
N HIS A 320 15.15 -20.53 13.86
CA HIS A 320 15.31 -19.25 13.18
C HIS A 320 16.76 -18.75 13.38
N PRO A 321 17.36 -18.07 12.39
CA PRO A 321 18.61 -17.34 12.58
C PRO A 321 18.44 -16.20 13.58
N THR A 322 19.52 -15.75 14.19
CA THR A 322 19.50 -14.51 14.97
C THR A 322 19.38 -13.29 14.03
N PRO A 323 18.87 -12.15 14.50
CA PRO A 323 18.74 -10.95 13.65
C PRO A 323 20.09 -10.47 13.10
N GLU A 324 21.15 -10.56 13.89
CA GLU A 324 22.51 -10.09 13.55
C GLU A 324 23.06 -10.91 12.38
N ALA A 325 22.91 -12.24 12.42
CA ALA A 325 23.29 -13.13 11.33
C ALA A 325 22.52 -12.85 10.01
N LEU A 326 21.33 -12.23 10.07
CA LEU A 326 20.61 -11.77 8.87
C LEU A 326 21.17 -10.45 8.32
N ILE A 327 21.70 -9.58 9.17
CA ILE A 327 22.36 -8.33 8.77
C ILE A 327 23.71 -8.66 8.11
N ASP A 328 24.47 -9.60 8.68
CA ASP A 328 25.78 -10.04 8.20
C ASP A 328 25.77 -10.71 6.81
N VAL A 329 24.62 -11.16 6.32
CA VAL A 329 24.46 -11.79 4.99
C VAL A 329 23.64 -10.94 4.01
N LYS A 330 23.31 -9.69 4.36
CA LYS A 330 22.45 -8.82 3.53
C LYS A 330 22.96 -8.65 2.10
N ASP A 331 24.27 -8.60 1.90
CA ASP A 331 24.93 -8.27 0.63
C ASP A 331 24.61 -9.30 -0.48
N ILE A 332 24.38 -10.57 -0.09
CA ILE A 332 23.89 -11.65 -0.99
C ILE A 332 22.59 -11.30 -1.71
N PHE A 333 21.78 -10.40 -1.13
CA PHE A 333 20.49 -10.00 -1.68
C PHE A 333 20.58 -8.83 -2.68
N ALA A 334 21.66 -8.04 -2.66
CA ALA A 334 21.89 -6.98 -3.65
C ALA A 334 22.19 -7.57 -5.04
N GLU A 335 22.94 -8.68 -5.10
CA GLU A 335 23.38 -9.31 -6.35
C GLU A 335 22.40 -10.36 -6.92
N GLY A 336 22.56 -10.70 -8.20
CA GLY A 336 21.86 -11.83 -8.81
C GLY A 336 22.37 -13.15 -8.20
N PRO A 337 21.50 -14.12 -7.85
CA PRO A 337 20.13 -14.32 -8.32
C PRO A 337 19.02 -13.83 -7.36
N TYR A 338 19.38 -13.18 -6.25
CA TYR A 338 18.43 -12.76 -5.21
C TYR A 338 17.98 -11.31 -5.36
N SER A 339 18.70 -10.50 -6.13
CA SER A 339 18.28 -9.18 -6.60
C SER A 339 16.92 -9.20 -7.30
N LEU A 340 16.21 -8.08 -7.23
CA LEU A 340 14.81 -8.03 -7.68
C LEU A 340 14.65 -8.37 -9.17
N LEU A 341 15.66 -8.03 -9.98
CA LEU A 341 15.73 -8.35 -11.41
C LEU A 341 16.18 -9.80 -11.66
N GLY A 342 17.21 -10.29 -10.95
CA GLY A 342 17.72 -11.65 -11.08
C GLY A 342 16.74 -12.75 -10.62
N MET A 343 15.82 -12.43 -9.70
CA MET A 343 14.81 -13.37 -9.23
C MET A 343 13.86 -13.85 -10.33
N SER A 344 13.68 -15.18 -10.41
CA SER A 344 12.80 -15.82 -11.40
C SER A 344 11.33 -15.39 -11.28
N ARG A 345 10.59 -15.47 -12.41
CA ARG A 345 9.14 -15.18 -12.48
C ARG A 345 8.32 -16.00 -11.45
N LYS A 346 8.75 -17.24 -11.14
CA LYS A 346 8.14 -18.09 -10.10
C LYS A 346 8.37 -17.51 -8.71
N HIS A 347 9.59 -17.10 -8.40
CA HIS A 347 9.94 -16.55 -7.07
C HIS A 347 9.17 -15.26 -6.79
N VAL A 348 9.18 -14.30 -7.73
CA VAL A 348 8.43 -13.04 -7.61
C VAL A 348 6.91 -13.28 -7.46
N LYS A 349 6.33 -14.28 -8.16
CA LYS A 349 4.91 -14.66 -8.00
C LYS A 349 4.61 -15.24 -6.61
N CYS A 350 5.57 -15.92 -5.98
CA CYS A 350 5.43 -16.41 -4.60
C CYS A 350 5.60 -15.29 -3.56
N LEU A 351 6.55 -14.37 -3.75
CA LEU A 351 6.75 -13.21 -2.88
C LEU A 351 5.55 -12.25 -2.91
N LEU A 352 4.95 -11.97 -4.08
CA LEU A 352 3.70 -11.20 -4.15
C LEU A 352 2.60 -11.82 -3.28
N LYS A 353 2.42 -13.14 -3.33
CA LYS A 353 1.41 -13.84 -2.51
C LYS A 353 1.76 -13.84 -1.01
N LEU A 354 3.03 -13.98 -0.66
CA LEU A 354 3.55 -13.88 0.73
C LEU A 354 3.16 -12.54 1.36
N HIS A 355 3.31 -11.45 0.60
CA HIS A 355 2.95 -10.09 1.01
C HIS A 355 1.47 -9.73 0.78
N GLY A 356 0.64 -10.69 0.37
CA GLY A 356 -0.81 -10.48 0.14
C GLY A 356 -1.15 -9.60 -1.07
N LEU A 357 -0.19 -9.35 -1.96
CA LEU A 357 -0.30 -8.40 -3.06
C LEU A 357 -1.04 -8.98 -4.28
N PRO A 358 -1.81 -8.16 -5.02
CA PRO A 358 -2.48 -8.60 -6.24
C PRO A 358 -1.48 -8.92 -7.36
N ASN A 359 -1.78 -9.94 -8.17
CA ASN A 359 -0.99 -10.31 -9.36
C ASN A 359 -1.26 -9.29 -10.49
N SER A 360 -0.57 -8.15 -10.44
CA SER A 360 -0.53 -7.14 -11.51
C SER A 360 0.42 -7.55 -12.66
N LEU A 361 0.50 -6.75 -13.72
CA LEU A 361 1.54 -6.86 -14.76
C LEU A 361 2.91 -6.44 -14.21
N PHE A 362 2.97 -5.30 -13.51
CA PHE A 362 4.20 -4.69 -12.98
C PHE A 362 4.64 -5.32 -11.64
N LYS A 363 4.86 -6.65 -11.65
CA LYS A 363 5.04 -7.48 -10.45
C LYS A 363 6.22 -7.08 -9.57
N ARG A 364 7.37 -6.75 -10.17
CA ARG A 364 8.58 -6.34 -9.45
C ARG A 364 8.41 -4.95 -8.82
N HIS A 365 7.89 -3.99 -9.59
CA HIS A 365 7.58 -2.64 -9.10
C HIS A 365 6.59 -2.67 -7.92
N ARG A 366 5.47 -3.39 -8.05
CA ARG A 366 4.50 -3.57 -6.94
C ARG A 366 5.10 -4.19 -5.67
N LEU A 367 6.10 -5.06 -5.83
CA LEU A 367 6.81 -5.69 -4.71
C LEU A 367 7.83 -4.72 -4.07
N HIS A 368 8.48 -3.90 -4.89
CA HIS A 368 9.39 -2.83 -4.48
C HIS A 368 8.66 -1.70 -3.73
N GLU A 369 7.59 -1.15 -4.30
CA GLU A 369 6.72 -0.14 -3.66
C GLU A 369 6.26 -0.61 -2.27
N HIS A 370 5.79 -1.86 -2.16
CA HIS A 370 5.35 -2.45 -0.90
C HIS A 370 6.50 -2.57 0.10
N ALA A 371 7.68 -3.04 -0.33
CA ALA A 371 8.84 -3.15 0.55
C ALA A 371 9.28 -1.78 1.10
N PHE A 372 9.38 -0.77 0.24
CA PHE A 372 9.74 0.59 0.64
C PHE A 372 8.72 1.21 1.60
N LEU A 373 7.41 1.05 1.34
CA LEU A 373 6.36 1.56 2.21
C LEU A 373 6.41 0.92 3.61
N VAL A 374 6.57 -0.41 3.72
CA VAL A 374 6.64 -1.07 5.04
C VAL A 374 7.98 -0.80 5.74
N HIS A 375 9.09 -0.69 5.01
CA HIS A 375 10.38 -0.25 5.58
C HIS A 375 10.30 1.18 6.14
N TYR A 376 9.60 2.11 5.47
CA TYR A 376 9.33 3.43 6.05
C TYR A 376 8.39 3.36 7.28
N MET A 377 7.48 2.37 7.37
CA MET A 377 6.71 2.13 8.61
C MET A 377 7.63 1.62 9.74
N ASP A 378 8.61 0.76 9.46
CA ASP A 378 9.60 0.31 10.46
C ASP A 378 10.51 1.47 10.94
N GLN A 379 10.92 2.36 10.03
CA GLN A 379 11.58 3.62 10.40
C GLN A 379 10.65 4.52 11.25
N ALA A 380 9.38 4.67 10.88
CA ALA A 380 8.41 5.47 11.63
C ALA A 380 8.16 4.92 13.04
N ILE A 381 8.00 3.59 13.20
CA ILE A 381 7.94 2.91 14.51
C ILE A 381 9.14 3.32 15.37
N THR A 382 10.34 3.34 14.79
CA THR A 382 11.57 3.71 15.51
C THR A 382 11.56 5.19 15.95
N ARG A 383 11.03 6.10 15.13
CA ARG A 383 10.85 7.53 15.47
C ARG A 383 9.75 7.78 16.51
N GLU A 384 8.71 6.95 16.54
CA GLU A 384 7.58 7.00 17.50
C GLU A 384 7.94 6.47 18.91
N GLY A 385 9.24 6.31 19.21
CA GLY A 385 9.74 5.73 20.47
C GLY A 385 9.91 4.20 20.44
N GLY A 386 9.69 3.56 19.29
CA GLY A 386 9.91 2.15 19.08
C GLY A 386 8.72 1.25 19.42
N VAL A 387 8.91 -0.04 19.21
CA VAL A 387 7.86 -1.09 19.22
C VAL A 387 7.00 -1.11 20.49
N HIS A 388 7.54 -0.69 21.65
CA HIS A 388 6.84 -0.77 22.94
C HIS A 388 5.80 0.34 23.16
N ASN A 389 5.86 1.44 22.41
CA ASN A 389 4.84 2.51 22.43
C ASN A 389 3.63 2.21 21.52
N LEU A 390 3.65 1.10 20.78
CA LEU A 390 2.56 0.72 19.88
C LEU A 390 1.36 0.19 20.68
N SER A 391 0.17 0.72 20.38
CA SER A 391 -1.08 0.17 20.92
C SER A 391 -1.27 -1.29 20.51
N VAL A 392 -2.05 -2.05 21.28
CA VAL A 392 -2.25 -3.50 21.06
C VAL A 392 -2.70 -3.81 19.63
N ASP A 393 -3.59 -2.99 19.05
CA ASP A 393 -4.06 -3.21 17.67
C ASP A 393 -3.03 -2.78 16.61
N ALA A 394 -2.18 -1.78 16.91
CA ALA A 394 -1.03 -1.44 16.08
C ALA A 394 0.05 -2.55 16.09
N LEU A 395 0.26 -3.21 17.25
CA LEU A 395 1.11 -4.40 17.35
C LEU A 395 0.55 -5.56 16.52
N ARG A 396 -0.74 -5.90 16.71
CA ARG A 396 -1.43 -6.95 15.95
C ARG A 396 -1.38 -6.70 14.44
N TYR A 397 -1.70 -5.49 13.99
CA TYR A 397 -1.62 -5.10 12.58
C TYR A 397 -0.17 -5.17 12.07
N SER A 398 0.79 -4.68 12.84
CA SER A 398 2.20 -4.67 12.43
C SER A 398 2.75 -6.09 12.25
N CYS A 399 2.42 -7.01 13.17
CA CYS A 399 2.74 -8.44 13.06
C CYS A 399 2.06 -9.07 11.84
N PHE A 400 0.75 -8.84 11.69
CA PHE A 400 -0.04 -9.34 10.56
C PHE A 400 0.54 -8.90 9.22
N LEU A 401 0.84 -7.60 9.06
CA LEU A 401 1.43 -7.03 7.85
C LEU A 401 2.74 -7.73 7.48
N ARG A 402 3.61 -7.97 8.48
CA ARG A 402 4.95 -8.55 8.32
C ARG A 402 4.96 -10.10 8.25
N GLY A 403 3.81 -10.75 8.38
CA GLY A 403 3.66 -12.19 8.16
C GLY A 403 3.72 -13.08 9.41
N LEU A 404 3.62 -12.48 10.60
CA LEU A 404 3.30 -13.21 11.83
C LEU A 404 1.79 -13.19 12.05
N ASN A 405 1.18 -14.37 12.24
CA ASN A 405 -0.18 -14.51 12.73
C ASN A 405 -0.28 -13.99 14.17
N PRO A 406 -0.97 -12.87 14.47
CA PRO A 406 -1.04 -12.29 15.81
C PRO A 406 -2.05 -13.02 16.72
N THR A 407 -2.90 -13.89 16.17
CA THR A 407 -3.98 -14.54 16.90
C THR A 407 -3.42 -15.43 18.02
N ASN A 408 -3.90 -15.17 19.24
CA ASN A 408 -3.49 -15.84 20.48
C ASN A 408 -1.99 -15.70 20.83
N LEU A 409 -1.35 -14.59 20.46
CA LEU A 409 -0.11 -14.14 21.12
C LEU A 409 -0.43 -13.16 22.24
N SER A 410 0.44 -13.13 23.26
CA SER A 410 0.51 -12.03 24.22
C SER A 410 1.18 -10.80 23.62
N ASN A 411 1.06 -9.65 24.28
CA ASN A 411 1.64 -8.40 23.78
C ASN A 411 3.18 -8.45 23.79
N GLU A 412 3.74 -9.12 24.78
CA GLU A 412 5.19 -9.24 25.03
C GLU A 412 5.85 -10.03 23.89
N LEU A 413 5.23 -11.14 23.47
CA LEU A 413 5.71 -11.95 22.34
C LEU A 413 5.58 -11.21 20.99
N MET A 414 4.51 -10.42 20.80
CA MET A 414 4.39 -9.54 19.63
C MET A 414 5.47 -8.44 19.64
N ILE A 415 5.76 -7.83 20.79
CA ILE A 415 6.81 -6.83 20.96
C ILE A 415 8.20 -7.45 20.72
N GLU A 416 8.48 -8.64 21.25
CA GLU A 416 9.76 -9.33 21.07
C GLU A 416 10.01 -9.67 19.59
N TRP A 417 9.02 -10.27 18.91
CA TRP A 417 9.15 -10.60 17.49
C TRP A 417 9.27 -9.35 16.61
N LEU A 418 8.46 -8.32 16.88
CA LEU A 418 8.49 -7.08 16.11
C LEU A 418 9.76 -6.25 16.39
N ARG A 419 10.37 -6.33 17.58
CA ARG A 419 11.72 -5.78 17.85
C ARG A 419 12.77 -6.48 16.98
N LYS A 420 12.76 -7.81 16.91
CA LYS A 420 13.68 -8.60 16.05
C LYS A 420 13.49 -8.26 14.56
N TRP A 421 12.26 -8.07 14.10
CA TRP A 421 11.99 -7.58 12.75
C TRP A 421 12.56 -6.17 12.54
N VAL A 422 12.20 -5.21 13.41
CA VAL A 422 12.57 -3.80 13.24
C VAL A 422 14.08 -3.65 13.17
N MET A 423 14.83 -4.35 14.03
CA MET A 423 16.31 -4.31 14.07
C MET A 423 16.97 -4.71 12.74
N VAL A 424 16.52 -5.78 12.08
CA VAL A 424 17.04 -6.11 10.75
C VAL A 424 16.54 -5.10 9.72
N SER A 425 15.25 -4.74 9.78
CA SER A 425 14.61 -3.90 8.78
C SER A 425 15.21 -2.49 8.65
N THR A 426 15.72 -1.90 9.75
CA THR A 426 16.30 -0.55 9.75
C THR A 426 17.77 -0.52 9.33
N SER A 427 18.48 -1.66 9.41
CA SER A 427 19.84 -1.82 8.85
C SER A 427 19.86 -2.04 7.32
N ILE A 428 18.71 -2.38 6.73
CA ILE A 428 18.58 -2.66 5.29
C ILE A 428 18.60 -1.35 4.50
N GLN A 429 19.45 -1.32 3.47
CA GLN A 429 19.51 -0.23 2.49
C GLN A 429 18.71 -0.55 1.22
N ALA A 430 18.58 0.42 0.31
CA ALA A 430 17.76 0.32 -0.91
C ALA A 430 18.15 -0.86 -1.83
N GLU A 431 19.44 -1.14 -1.98
CA GLU A 431 19.95 -2.30 -2.73
C GLU A 431 19.59 -3.65 -2.08
N HIS A 432 19.53 -3.66 -0.75
CA HIS A 432 19.23 -4.82 0.10
C HIS A 432 17.72 -5.06 0.31
N ILE A 433 16.85 -4.31 -0.38
CA ILE A 433 15.38 -4.37 -0.22
C ILE A 433 14.78 -5.76 -0.50
N THR A 434 15.51 -6.61 -1.22
CA THR A 434 15.18 -8.02 -1.44
C THR A 434 15.35 -8.87 -0.18
N LEU A 435 16.28 -8.59 0.73
CA LEU A 435 16.34 -9.24 2.05
C LEU A 435 15.04 -8.95 2.83
N PHE A 436 14.62 -7.68 2.86
CA PHE A 436 13.38 -7.24 3.53
C PHE A 436 12.16 -8.05 3.06
N LEU A 437 12.06 -8.30 1.77
CA LEU A 437 10.99 -9.09 1.16
C LEU A 437 10.99 -10.58 1.57
N HIS A 438 12.11 -11.11 2.06
CA HIS A 438 12.24 -12.47 2.57
C HIS A 438 12.16 -12.58 4.10
N LEU A 439 12.21 -11.48 4.86
CA LEU A 439 12.08 -11.49 6.34
C LEU A 439 10.86 -12.28 6.88
N PRO A 440 9.67 -12.31 6.24
CA PRO A 440 8.55 -13.13 6.72
C PRO A 440 8.84 -14.64 6.73
N ILE A 441 9.83 -15.08 5.95
CA ILE A 441 10.36 -16.46 5.97
C ILE A 441 11.46 -16.56 7.02
N LEU A 442 12.45 -15.67 6.96
CA LEU A 442 13.66 -15.74 7.76
C LEU A 442 13.38 -15.62 9.27
N LEU A 443 12.42 -14.76 9.67
CA LEU A 443 12.02 -14.54 11.06
C LEU A 443 10.67 -15.20 11.43
N GLY A 444 9.93 -15.74 10.46
CA GLY A 444 8.53 -16.16 10.65
C GLY A 444 8.16 -17.56 10.15
N TYR A 445 9.04 -18.28 9.46
CA TYR A 445 8.67 -19.56 8.83
C TYR A 445 8.32 -20.67 9.83
N ASN A 446 9.07 -20.75 10.94
CA ASN A 446 8.95 -21.82 11.93
C ASN A 446 8.20 -21.38 13.20
N HIS A 447 7.54 -20.22 13.19
CA HIS A 447 6.84 -19.69 14.36
C HIS A 447 5.59 -20.55 14.71
N PRO A 448 5.38 -20.96 15.98
CA PRO A 448 4.28 -21.85 16.37
C PRO A 448 2.89 -21.40 15.89
N ASN A 449 2.46 -20.17 16.15
CA ASN A 449 1.14 -19.66 15.71
C ASN A 449 0.99 -19.56 14.18
N ASN A 450 2.10 -19.49 13.44
CA ASN A 450 2.10 -19.57 11.98
C ASN A 450 1.84 -21.01 11.51
N TRP A 451 2.52 -21.99 12.10
CA TRP A 451 2.27 -23.42 11.83
C TRP A 451 0.88 -23.87 12.28
N GLN A 452 0.42 -23.42 13.45
CA GLN A 452 -0.91 -23.72 13.98
C GLN A 452 -2.02 -23.24 13.03
N MET A 453 -1.89 -22.07 12.42
CA MET A 453 -2.88 -21.60 11.45
C MET A 453 -2.83 -22.38 10.12
N ILE A 454 -1.66 -22.88 9.68
CA ILE A 454 -1.57 -23.72 8.48
C ILE A 454 -2.16 -25.12 8.75
N TYR A 455 -1.63 -25.81 9.77
CA TYR A 455 -1.75 -27.25 10.01
C TYR A 455 -2.65 -27.63 11.19
N GLY A 456 -2.94 -26.71 12.10
CA GLY A 456 -3.84 -26.96 13.21
C GLY A 456 -5.22 -27.37 12.71
N LYS A 457 -5.72 -28.49 13.23
CA LYS A 457 -7.13 -28.85 13.09
C LYS A 457 -7.94 -27.77 13.78
N SER A 458 -8.94 -27.21 13.10
CA SER A 458 -9.96 -26.45 13.81
C SER A 458 -10.63 -27.42 14.78
N LYS A 459 -10.67 -27.08 16.07
CA LYS A 459 -11.77 -27.58 16.90
C LYS A 459 -13.01 -26.85 16.35
N ALA A 460 -13.94 -27.62 15.80
CA ALA A 460 -15.27 -27.17 15.44
C ALA A 460 -16.19 -27.40 16.65
#